data_AF-A0A9E3MVF1-F1
#
_entry.id   AF-A0A9E3MVF1-F1
#
_cell.length_a   1.000
_cell.length_b   1.000
_cell.length_c   1.000
_cell.angle_alpha   90.00
_cell.angle_beta   90.00
_cell.angle_gamma   90.00
#
_symmetry.space_group_name_H-M   'P 1'
#
loop_
_entity.id
_entity.type
_entity.pdbx_description
1 polymer ?
#
loop_
_entity_poly.entity_id
_entity_poly.type
_entity_poly.pdbx_seq_one_letter_code
_entity_poly.pdbx_strand_id
1 'polypeptide(L)'
;MAEAEKAAQVIEGVLKDTDVEWESPAPGNYVVQLPGTRKLKTTVSLLVGRHSLSLNAFVIRHPDENESGVHRWLLERNLKLY
;
A
#
# COMPACT_ATOMS: atom_id res chain seq x y z
N MET A 1 8.81 -20.68 -3.62
CA MET A 1 9.95 -20.17 -2.84
C MET A 1 10.80 -19.23 -3.68
N ALA A 2 11.42 -19.70 -4.78
CA ALA A 2 12.29 -18.87 -5.64
C ALA A 2 11.64 -17.59 -6.18
N GLU A 3 10.37 -17.63 -6.63
CA GLU A 3 9.68 -16.43 -7.15
C GLU A 3 9.39 -15.38 -6.06
N ALA A 4 8.99 -15.82 -4.86
CA ALA A 4 8.72 -14.92 -3.74
C ALA A 4 10.02 -14.27 -3.23
N GLU A 5 11.11 -15.02 -3.22
CA GLU A 5 12.44 -14.51 -2.87
C GLU A 5 12.95 -13.49 -3.89
N LYS A 6 12.75 -13.76 -5.19
CA LYS A 6 13.05 -12.80 -6.25
C LYS A 6 12.19 -11.53 -6.13
N ALA A 7 10.90 -11.66 -5.81
CA ALA A 7 10.02 -10.52 -5.60
C ALA A 7 10.47 -9.67 -4.40
N ALA A 8 10.84 -10.31 -3.29
CA ALA A 8 11.40 -9.64 -2.11
C ALA A 8 12.66 -8.83 -2.45
N GLN A 9 13.60 -9.42 -3.21
CA GLN A 9 14.81 -8.73 -3.65
C GLN A 9 14.51 -7.47 -4.49
N VAL A 10 13.54 -7.56 -5.40
CA VAL A 10 13.13 -6.40 -6.21
C VAL A 10 12.51 -5.31 -5.33
N ILE A 11 11.62 -5.69 -4.41
CA ILE A 11 10.96 -4.75 -3.48
C ILE A 11 12.02 -4.03 -2.65
N GLU A 12 12.92 -4.77 -2.00
CA GLU A 12 13.97 -4.19 -1.17
C GLU A 12 14.94 -3.30 -1.95
N GLY A 13 15.23 -3.65 -3.20
CA GLY A 13 15.99 -2.78 -4.12
C GLY A 13 15.28 -1.44 -4.33
N VAL A 14 14.01 -1.46 -4.72
CA VAL A 14 13.21 -0.26 -4.94
C VAL A 14 13.09 0.59 -3.67
N LEU A 15 12.87 -0.05 -2.52
CA LEU A 15 12.73 0.67 -1.25
C LEU A 15 14.03 1.37 -0.83
N LYS A 16 15.19 0.75 -1.09
CA LYS A 16 16.51 1.38 -0.88
C LYS A 16 16.76 2.52 -1.85
N ASP A 17 16.45 2.33 -3.13
CA ASP A 17 16.66 3.34 -4.17
C ASP A 17 15.78 4.59 -3.96
N THR A 18 14.60 4.42 -3.38
CA THR A 18 13.65 5.51 -3.12
C THR A 18 13.93 6.23 -1.79
N ASP A 19 14.84 5.72 -0.96
CA ASP A 19 15.20 6.28 0.35
C ASP A 19 13.98 6.55 1.26
N VAL A 20 13.04 5.59 1.29
CA VAL A 20 11.85 5.64 2.16
C VAL A 20 12.09 4.87 3.44
N GLU A 21 11.45 5.29 4.53
CA GLU A 21 11.43 4.52 5.77
C GLU A 21 10.55 3.26 5.57
N TRP A 22 11.09 2.08 5.89
CA TRP A 22 10.34 0.83 5.86
C TRP A 22 10.86 -0.19 6.85
N GLU A 23 10.01 -1.14 7.20
CA GLU A 23 10.33 -2.31 8.02
C GLU A 23 9.76 -3.59 7.40
N SER A 24 10.33 -4.75 7.75
CA SER A 24 9.82 -6.06 7.32
C SER A 24 9.46 -6.92 8.54
N PRO A 25 8.19 -6.86 8.99
CA PRO A 25 7.76 -7.58 10.19
C PRO A 25 7.73 -9.11 9.99
N ALA A 26 7.65 -9.58 8.74
CA ALA A 26 7.69 -11.00 8.39
C ALA A 26 8.21 -11.16 6.95
N PRO A 27 8.76 -12.33 6.57
CA PRO A 27 9.20 -12.58 5.20
C PRO A 27 8.09 -12.30 4.18
N GLY A 28 8.37 -11.44 3.20
CA GLY A 28 7.42 -11.03 2.17
C GLY A 28 6.33 -10.05 2.64
N ASN A 29 6.42 -9.55 3.87
CA ASN A 29 5.59 -8.47 4.39
C ASN A 29 6.47 -7.24 4.66
N TYR A 30 6.03 -6.09 4.16
CA TYR A 30 6.73 -4.82 4.30
C TYR A 30 5.74 -3.74 4.73
N VAL A 31 6.18 -2.86 5.62
CA VAL A 31 5.43 -1.66 6.01
C VAL A 31 6.29 -0.45 5.64
N VAL A 32 5.78 0.38 4.74
CA VAL A 32 6.52 1.49 4.12
C VAL A 32 5.83 2.81 4.45
N GLN A 33 6.62 3.84 4.77
CA GLN A 33 6.16 5.20 4.96
C GLN A 33 6.39 6.01 3.68
N LEU A 34 5.33 6.23 2.91
CA LEU A 34 5.40 7.05 1.71
C LEU A 34 5.23 8.54 2.04
N PRO A 35 6.06 9.43 1.46
CA PRO A 35 5.90 10.87 1.60
C PRO A 35 4.59 11.30 0.91
N GLY A 36 3.74 12.01 1.64
CA GLY A 36 2.52 12.61 1.13
C GLY A 36 2.64 14.12 0.95
N THR A 37 1.56 14.73 0.47
CA THR A 37 1.46 16.19 0.38
C THR A 37 1.17 16.80 1.76
N ARG A 38 1.48 18.09 1.94
CA ARG A 38 1.12 18.85 3.16
C ARG A 38 1.61 18.21 4.47
N LYS A 39 2.83 17.65 4.46
CA LYS A 39 3.48 16.96 5.60
C LYS A 39 2.76 15.70 6.07
N LEU A 40 1.87 15.13 5.25
CA LEU A 40 1.28 13.83 5.54
C LEU A 40 2.28 12.72 5.18
N LYS A 41 2.29 11.65 5.96
CA LYS A 41 2.92 10.37 5.61
C LYS A 41 1.80 9.34 5.40
N THR A 42 1.97 8.46 4.43
CA THR A 42 1.02 7.37 4.16
C THR A 42 1.69 6.04 4.43
N THR A 43 1.23 5.33 5.47
CA THR A 43 1.67 3.96 5.74
C THR A 43 1.04 3.02 4.71
N VAL A 44 1.88 2.26 4.00
CA VAL A 44 1.46 1.24 3.04
C VAL A 44 2.04 -0.10 3.44
N SER A 45 1.19 -1.11 3.59
CA SER A 45 1.59 -2.51 3.74
C SER A 45 1.69 -3.15 2.36
N LEU A 46 2.83 -3.80 2.09
CA LEU A 46 3.04 -4.63 0.91
C LEU A 46 3.13 -6.09 1.33
N LEU A 47 2.34 -6.95 0.71
CA LEU A 47 2.32 -8.39 0.98
C LEU A 47 2.55 -9.18 -0.31
N VAL A 48 3.65 -9.93 -0.34
CA VAL A 48 4.02 -10.82 -1.43
C VAL A 48 3.18 -12.09 -1.35
N GLY A 49 2.25 -12.22 -2.30
CA GLY A 49 1.49 -13.45 -2.54
C GLY A 49 2.20 -14.39 -3.51
N ARG A 50 1.58 -15.53 -3.81
CA ARG A 50 2.13 -16.53 -4.74
C ARG A 50 2.32 -15.99 -6.15
N HIS A 51 1.37 -15.20 -6.64
CA HIS A 51 1.34 -14.67 -8.01
C HIS A 51 0.90 -13.19 -8.07
N SER A 52 0.90 -12.51 -6.92
CA SER A 52 0.44 -11.12 -6.80
C SER A 52 1.18 -10.40 -5.68
N LEU A 53 1.24 -9.08 -5.78
CA LEU A 53 1.67 -8.20 -4.72
C LEU A 53 0.45 -7.39 -4.25
N SER A 54 0.05 -7.54 -2.99
CA SER A 54 -1.03 -6.74 -2.41
C SER A 54 -0.44 -5.46 -1.83
N LEU A 55 -1.06 -4.32 -2.11
CA LEU A 55 -0.73 -3.03 -1.52
C LEU A 55 -1.94 -2.51 -0.75
N ASN A 56 -1.78 -2.27 0.54
CA ASN A 56 -2.85 -1.80 1.41
C ASN A 56 -2.42 -0.51 2.11
N ALA A 57 -3.18 0.56 1.90
CA ALA A 57 -2.96 1.83 2.58
C ALA A 57 -4.19 2.17 3.43
N PHE A 58 -3.95 2.68 4.63
CA PHE A 58 -5.03 3.21 5.45
C PHE A 58 -5.35 4.65 5.00
N VAL A 59 -6.61 4.91 4.64
CA VAL A 59 -7.05 6.24 4.20
C VAL A 59 -7.84 6.94 5.30
N ILE A 60 -8.93 6.32 5.74
CA ILE A 60 -9.82 6.85 6.78
C ILE A 60 -10.51 5.69 7.50
N ARG A 61 -10.82 5.88 8.79
CA ARG A 61 -11.58 4.90 9.60
C ARG A 61 -13.07 4.97 9.26
N HIS A 62 -13.60 6.19 9.27
CA HIS A 62 -14.99 6.50 8.97
C HIS A 62 -15.05 8.00 8.57
N PRO A 63 -15.82 8.39 7.54
CA PRO A 63 -16.00 9.79 7.19
C PRO A 63 -16.76 10.54 8.29
N ASP A 64 -16.23 11.67 8.76
CA ASP A 64 -16.88 12.47 9.81
C ASP A 64 -18.22 13.08 9.34
N GLU A 65 -18.34 13.36 8.03
CA GLU A 65 -19.54 13.92 7.40
C GLU A 65 -19.81 13.28 6.03
N ASN A 66 -21.08 13.33 5.61
CA ASN A 66 -21.53 12.86 4.28
C ASN A 66 -21.09 11.42 3.94
N GLU A 67 -21.17 10.51 4.91
CA GLU A 67 -20.76 9.10 4.77
C GLU A 67 -21.39 8.43 3.53
N SER A 68 -22.69 8.61 3.30
CA SER A 68 -23.40 8.02 2.16
C SER A 68 -22.86 8.51 0.82
N GLY A 69 -22.52 9.81 0.72
CA GLY A 69 -21.89 10.41 -0.45
C GLY A 69 -20.49 9.85 -0.69
N VAL A 70 -19.68 9.69 0.37
CA VAL A 70 -18.34 9.11 0.28
C VAL A 70 -18.40 7.65 -0.19
N HIS A 71 -19.27 6.82 0.40
CA HIS A 71 -19.42 5.42 0.00
C HIS A 71 -19.88 5.29 -1.46
N ARG A 72 -20.86 6.09 -1.88
CA ARG A 72 -21.30 6.10 -3.28
C ARG A 72 -20.17 6.46 -4.22
N TRP A 73 -19.42 7.53 -3.91
CA TRP A 73 -18.29 7.97 -4.72
C TRP A 73 -17.20 6.90 -4.84
N LEU A 74 -16.88 6.19 -3.75
CA LEU A 74 -15.91 5.09 -3.77
C LEU A 74 -16.34 3.94 -4.70
N LEU A 75 -17.62 3.54 -4.66
CA LEU A 75 -18.16 2.51 -5.55
C LEU A 75 -18.14 2.95 -7.01
N GLU A 76 -18.56 4.19 -7.31
CA GLU A 76 -18.51 4.76 -8.66
C GLU A 76 -17.07 4.88 -9.17
N ARG A 77 -16.10 5.19 -8.30
CA ARG A 77 -14.68 5.25 -8.65
C ARG A 77 -14.13 3.86 -8.98
N ASN A 78 -14.49 2.85 -8.21
CA ASN A 78 -14.08 1.46 -8.43
C ASN A 78 -14.57 0.92 -9.78
N LEU A 79 -15.78 1.30 -10.21
CA LEU A 79 -16.32 0.92 -11.53
C LEU A 79 -15.53 1.50 -12.71
N LYS A 80 -14.76 2.58 -12.52
CA LYS A 80 -13.98 3.25 -13.57
C LYS A 80 -12.50 2.84 -13.59
N LEU A 81 -12.06 2.02 -12.64
CA LEU A 81 -10.66 1.59 -12.51
C LEU A 81 -10.32 0.34 -13.32
N TYR A 82 -11.32 -0.23 -14.02
CA TYR A 82 -11.21 -1.37 -14.92
C TYR A 82 -11.95 -1.08 -16.22
#